data_AF-A0A662DEH4-F1
#
_entry.id   AF-A0A662DEH4-F1
#
_cell.length_a   1.000
_cell.length_b   1.000
_cell.length_c   1.000
_cell.angle_alpha   90.00
_cell.angle_beta   90.00
_cell.angle_gamma   90.00
#
_symmetry.space_group_name_H-M   'P 1'
#
loop_
_entity.id
_entity.type
_entity.pdbx_description
1 polymer ?
#
loop_
_entity_poly.entity_id
_entity_poly.type
_entity_poly.pdbx_seq_one_letter_code
_entity_poly.pdbx_strand_id
1 'polypeptide(L)'
;MDLKPYFSKKDLSDFLPSVLKICYIYIGGRLIQIPRHIDISNIYYRADLFNDPAKKKAFKEKYGYDLVPPETWDQAYDIAEFLNNPPALYGTQFTGKEEAFSGRFYEMLLSNGGRLFDSH
;
A
#
# COMPACT_ATOMS: atom_id res chain seq x y z
N MET A 1 14.77 20.14 -18.69
CA MET A 1 16.23 20.25 -18.49
C MET A 1 16.74 18.86 -18.11
N ASP A 2 17.90 18.42 -18.62
CA ASP A 2 18.52 17.17 -18.13
C ASP A 2 19.39 17.50 -16.92
N LEU A 3 19.09 16.89 -15.78
CA LEU A 3 19.77 17.09 -14.51
C LEU A 3 21.00 16.20 -14.35
N LYS A 4 21.18 15.16 -15.18
CA LYS A 4 22.34 14.26 -15.08
C LYS A 4 23.70 14.96 -14.96
N PRO A 5 23.99 16.04 -15.71
CA PRO A 5 25.30 16.71 -15.59
C PRO A 5 25.55 17.36 -14.24
N TYR A 6 24.51 17.55 -13.43
CA TYR A 6 24.56 18.23 -12.13
C TYR A 6 24.67 17.28 -10.94
N PHE A 7 24.59 15.96 -11.15
CA PHE A 7 24.67 14.96 -10.10
C PHE A 7 25.69 13.88 -10.45
N SER A 8 26.63 13.62 -9.52
CA SER A 8 27.56 12.51 -9.64
C SER A 8 26.87 11.18 -9.36
N LYS A 9 27.50 10.06 -9.75
CA LYS A 9 27.01 8.72 -9.38
C LYS A 9 26.89 8.54 -7.87
N LYS A 10 27.76 9.22 -7.09
CA LYS A 10 27.74 9.18 -5.63
C LYS A 10 26.54 9.94 -5.08
N ASP A 11 26.21 11.11 -5.63
CA ASP A 11 25.02 11.87 -5.20
C ASP A 11 23.74 11.08 -5.47
N LEU A 12 23.73 10.29 -6.55
CA LEU A 12 22.58 9.47 -6.93
C LEU A 12 22.48 8.15 -6.14
N SER A 13 23.55 7.68 -5.51
CA SER A 13 23.53 6.41 -4.77
C SER A 13 22.79 6.48 -3.44
N ASP A 14 22.51 7.68 -2.93
CA ASP A 14 21.75 7.89 -1.70
C ASP A 14 20.24 7.63 -1.88
N PHE A 15 19.76 7.55 -3.13
CA PHE A 15 18.36 7.29 -3.44
C PHE A 15 18.09 5.79 -3.67
N LEU A 16 16.88 5.36 -3.32
CA LEU A 16 16.40 4.02 -3.66
C LEU A 16 16.47 3.79 -5.18
N PRO A 17 17.12 2.70 -5.65
CA PRO A 17 17.29 2.46 -7.08
C PRO A 17 15.96 2.41 -7.86
N SER A 18 14.90 1.88 -7.25
CA SER A 18 13.56 1.81 -7.85
C SER A 18 12.95 3.20 -8.07
N VAL A 19 13.04 4.07 -7.07
CA VAL A 19 12.53 5.44 -7.13
C VAL A 19 13.34 6.26 -8.13
N LEU A 20 14.66 6.12 -8.10
CA LEU A 20 15.52 6.77 -9.06
C LEU A 20 15.20 6.31 -10.49
N LYS A 21 15.02 5.00 -10.73
CA LYS A 21 14.65 4.44 -12.02
C LYS A 21 13.37 5.05 -12.62
N ILE A 22 12.37 5.37 -11.79
CA ILE A 22 11.14 6.06 -12.22
C ILE A 22 11.46 7.44 -12.81
N CYS A 23 12.39 8.18 -12.21
CA CYS A 23 12.80 9.50 -12.69
C CYS A 23 13.54 9.48 -14.04
N TYR A 24 14.06 8.31 -14.47
CA TYR A 24 14.76 8.12 -15.76
C TYR A 24 13.87 7.49 -16.84
N ILE A 25 13.22 6.37 -16.53
CA ILE A 25 12.59 5.50 -17.56
C ILE A 25 11.45 6.20 -18.27
N TYR A 26 10.57 6.86 -17.52
CA TYR A 26 9.40 7.52 -18.10
C TYR A 26 9.76 8.71 -18.99
N ILE A 27 11.03 9.13 -19.00
CA ILE A 27 11.51 10.32 -19.72
C ILE A 27 12.67 9.96 -20.66
N GLY A 28 12.64 8.75 -21.22
CA GLY A 28 13.58 8.32 -22.26
C GLY A 28 15.04 8.32 -21.77
N GLY A 29 15.25 7.98 -20.49
CA GLY A 29 16.55 7.91 -19.86
C GLY A 29 17.12 9.25 -19.44
N ARG A 30 16.41 10.39 -19.57
CA ARG A 30 16.86 11.70 -19.06
C ARG A 30 16.46 11.86 -17.60
N LEU A 31 17.33 12.45 -16.77
CA LEU A 31 16.98 12.76 -15.39
C LEU A 31 16.32 14.14 -15.37
N ILE A 32 15.01 14.22 -15.12
CA ILE A 32 14.31 15.53 -15.09
C ILE A 32 13.85 15.94 -13.69
N GLN A 33 13.93 15.02 -12.72
CA GLN A 33 13.54 15.26 -11.34
C GLN A 33 14.41 14.43 -10.39
N ILE A 34 14.58 14.93 -9.17
CA ILE A 34 15.24 14.24 -8.06
C ILE A 34 14.18 13.87 -7.03
N PRO A 35 14.22 12.66 -6.44
CA PRO A 35 13.30 12.29 -5.38
C PRO A 35 13.41 13.26 -4.19
N ARG A 36 12.30 13.89 -3.82
CA ARG A 36 12.23 14.79 -2.66
C ARG A 36 11.69 14.09 -1.42
N HIS A 37 10.61 13.36 -1.59
CA HIS A 37 9.95 12.52 -0.61
C HIS A 37 9.26 11.38 -1.35
N ILE A 38 9.00 10.29 -0.64
CA ILE A 38 8.26 9.14 -1.14
C ILE A 38 7.20 8.79 -0.12
N ASP A 39 6.04 8.39 -0.61
CA ASP A 39 5.00 7.80 0.21
C ASP A 39 4.95 6.29 -0.05
N ILE A 40 4.64 5.55 1.00
CA ILE A 40 4.47 4.10 0.95
C ILE A 40 3.04 3.81 1.41
N SER A 41 2.34 2.96 0.67
CA SER A 41 1.02 2.50 1.07
C SER A 41 1.13 1.59 2.29
N ASN A 42 0.40 1.94 3.34
CA ASN A 42 0.37 1.21 4.60
C ASN A 42 -1.03 0.69 4.89
N ILE A 43 -1.11 -0.45 5.56
CA ILE A 43 -2.35 -0.93 6.19
C ILE A 43 -2.29 -0.54 7.67
N TYR A 44 -3.17 0.39 8.07
CA TYR A 44 -3.34 0.77 9.46
C TYR A 44 -4.41 -0.11 10.11
N TYR A 45 -4.18 -0.48 11.37
CA TYR A 45 -5.12 -1.27 12.16
C TYR A 45 -5.21 -0.75 13.60
N ARG A 46 -6.30 -1.09 14.28
CA ARG A 46 -6.56 -0.71 15.67
C ARG A 46 -5.97 -1.74 16.62
N ALA A 47 -4.76 -1.48 17.10
CA ALA A 47 -4.01 -2.40 17.97
C ALA A 47 -4.79 -2.81 19.24
N ASP A 48 -5.63 -1.93 19.79
CA ASP A 48 -6.49 -2.25 20.93
C ASP A 48 -7.53 -3.33 20.62
N LEU A 49 -8.12 -3.31 19.41
CA LEU A 49 -9.07 -4.34 18.98
C LEU A 49 -8.36 -5.68 18.73
N PHE A 50 -7.15 -5.63 18.17
CA PHE A 50 -6.35 -6.82 17.91
C PHE A 50 -5.78 -7.43 19.18
N ASN A 51 -5.56 -6.64 20.23
CA ASN A 51 -5.02 -7.11 21.50
C ASN A 51 -6.10 -7.54 22.51
N ASP A 52 -7.39 -7.32 22.20
CA ASP A 52 -8.51 -7.77 23.03
C ASP A 52 -8.62 -9.31 23.05
N PRO A 53 -8.44 -9.98 24.21
CA PRO A 53 -8.49 -11.44 24.30
C PRO A 53 -9.84 -12.05 23.89
N ALA A 54 -10.95 -11.35 24.14
CA ALA A 54 -12.27 -11.83 23.76
C ALA A 54 -12.45 -11.82 22.25
N LYS A 55 -11.94 -10.78 21.57
CA LYS A 55 -11.95 -10.69 20.10
C LYS A 55 -11.04 -11.73 19.47
N LYS A 56 -9.81 -11.93 19.99
CA LYS A 56 -8.92 -12.99 19.53
C LYS A 56 -9.59 -14.36 19.56
N LYS A 57 -10.24 -14.68 20.68
CA LYS A 57 -10.95 -15.95 20.85
C LYS A 57 -12.13 -16.08 19.87
N ALA A 58 -13.01 -15.09 19.83
CA ALA A 58 -14.20 -15.12 18.97
C ALA A 58 -13.84 -15.15 17.47
N PHE A 59 -12.80 -14.42 17.07
CA PHE A 59 -12.30 -14.42 15.70
C PHE A 59 -11.77 -15.80 15.30
N LYS A 60 -10.93 -16.41 16.16
CA LYS A 60 -10.39 -17.75 15.91
C LYS A 60 -11.46 -18.82 15.85
N GLU A 61 -12.50 -18.71 16.67
CA GLU A 61 -13.66 -19.61 16.63
C GLU A 61 -14.45 -19.47 15.33
N LYS A 62 -14.61 -18.25 14.79
CA LYS A 62 -15.35 -18.00 13.55
C LYS A 62 -14.57 -18.37 12.28
N TYR A 63 -13.29 -17.98 12.19
CA TYR A 63 -12.51 -18.09 10.94
C TYR A 63 -11.41 -19.16 10.98
N GLY A 64 -11.11 -19.73 12.15
CA GLY A 64 -10.15 -20.83 12.28
C GLY A 64 -8.68 -20.41 12.33
N TYR A 65 -8.37 -19.11 12.36
CA TYR A 65 -6.99 -18.59 12.48
C TYR A 65 -6.90 -17.42 13.47
N ASP A 66 -5.67 -17.05 13.86
CA ASP A 66 -5.44 -16.02 14.86
C ASP A 66 -5.73 -14.61 14.30
N LEU A 67 -6.32 -13.74 15.13
CA LEU A 67 -6.51 -12.33 14.78
C LEU A 67 -5.16 -11.59 14.80
N VAL A 68 -4.51 -11.51 13.64
CA VAL A 68 -3.24 -10.83 13.39
C VAL A 68 -3.38 -9.86 12.21
N PRO A 69 -2.52 -8.83 12.09
CA PRO A 69 -2.52 -7.94 10.92
C PRO A 69 -2.55 -8.76 9.61
N PRO A 70 -3.41 -8.41 8.64
CA PRO A 70 -3.62 -9.25 7.47
C PRO A 70 -2.39 -9.26 6.56
N GLU A 71 -2.06 -10.44 6.05
CA GLU A 71 -1.03 -10.65 5.02
C GLU A 71 -1.65 -10.80 3.62
N THR A 72 -2.96 -11.06 3.56
CA THR A 72 -3.72 -11.23 2.30
C THR A 72 -5.01 -10.39 2.32
N TRP A 73 -5.57 -10.15 1.12
CA TRP A 73 -6.84 -9.42 1.01
C TRP A 73 -8.04 -10.22 1.54
N ASP A 74 -8.00 -11.54 1.45
CA ASP A 74 -9.03 -12.41 2.03
C ASP A 74 -9.05 -12.27 3.56
N GLN A 75 -7.86 -12.30 4.19
CA GLN A 75 -7.75 -12.02 5.64
C GLN A 75 -8.21 -10.60 5.99
N ALA A 76 -7.88 -9.61 5.15
CA ALA A 76 -8.33 -8.25 5.37
C ALA A 76 -9.86 -8.12 5.29
N TYR A 77 -10.51 -8.88 4.39
CA TYR A 77 -11.97 -8.97 4.29
C TYR A 77 -12.58 -9.61 5.54
N ASP A 78 -12.10 -10.78 5.95
CA ASP A 78 -12.61 -11.50 7.12
C ASP A 78 -12.49 -10.66 8.40
N ILE A 79 -11.35 -9.98 8.59
CA ILE A 79 -11.12 -9.09 9.73
C ILE A 79 -12.06 -7.88 9.67
N ALA A 80 -12.23 -7.28 8.49
CA ALA A 80 -13.15 -6.16 8.33
C ALA A 80 -14.59 -6.58 8.64
N GLU A 81 -15.06 -7.71 8.08
CA GLU A 81 -16.39 -8.26 8.35
C GLU A 81 -16.59 -8.53 9.85
N PHE A 82 -15.60 -9.13 10.52
CA PHE A 82 -15.65 -9.44 11.94
C PHE A 82 -15.73 -8.19 12.84
N LEU A 83 -14.93 -7.16 12.54
CA LEU A 83 -14.88 -5.93 13.35
C LEU A 83 -16.02 -4.97 13.03
N ASN A 84 -16.76 -5.20 11.95
CA ASN A 84 -17.82 -4.28 11.52
C ASN A 84 -19.00 -4.30 12.49
N ASN A 85 -19.24 -3.17 13.16
CA ASN A 85 -20.38 -2.94 14.03
C ASN A 85 -20.94 -1.52 13.87
N PRO A 86 -21.56 -1.20 12.72
CA PRO A 86 -22.10 0.13 12.48
C PRO A 86 -23.25 0.47 13.44
N PRO A 87 -23.41 1.74 13.83
CA PRO A 87 -22.59 2.89 13.42
C PRO A 87 -21.32 3.09 14.25
N ALA A 88 -21.11 2.27 15.30
CA ALA A 88 -20.04 2.48 16.28
C ALA A 88 -18.64 2.18 15.71
N LEU A 89 -18.53 1.20 14.82
CA LEU A 89 -17.27 0.79 14.21
C LEU A 89 -17.51 0.27 12.79
N TYR A 90 -16.69 0.72 11.84
CA TYR A 90 -16.64 0.15 10.49
C TYR A 90 -15.35 -0.67 10.35
N GLY A 91 -15.47 -1.85 9.75
CA GLY A 91 -14.38 -2.83 9.68
C GLY A 91 -13.17 -2.39 8.85
N THR A 92 -13.38 -1.49 7.89
CA THR A 92 -12.33 -0.91 7.05
C THR A 92 -12.77 0.45 6.51
N GLN A 93 -11.82 1.25 6.05
CA GLN A 93 -12.08 2.52 5.39
C GLN A 93 -11.00 2.80 4.34
N PHE A 94 -11.42 3.16 3.14
CA PHE A 94 -10.54 3.60 2.06
C PHE A 94 -10.99 4.94 1.49
N THR A 95 -10.05 5.62 0.82
CA THR A 95 -10.33 6.82 0.02
C THR A 95 -11.19 6.45 -1.18
N GLY A 96 -12.43 6.94 -1.22
CA GLY A 96 -13.42 6.60 -2.24
C GLY A 96 -13.61 7.65 -3.34
N LYS A 97 -12.73 8.65 -3.46
CA LYS A 97 -12.93 9.78 -4.37
C LYS A 97 -11.70 10.06 -5.25
N GLU A 98 -11.97 10.25 -6.55
CA GLU A 98 -11.03 10.75 -7.56
C GLU A 98 -9.68 10.01 -7.58
N GLU A 99 -8.58 10.76 -7.58
CA GLU A 99 -7.22 10.24 -7.72
C GLU A 99 -6.89 9.23 -6.60
N ALA A 100 -7.29 9.52 -5.36
CA ALA A 100 -7.04 8.66 -4.22
C ALA A 100 -7.79 7.31 -4.31
N PHE A 101 -8.92 7.25 -5.02
CA PHE A 101 -9.58 5.98 -5.33
C PHE A 101 -8.79 5.20 -6.39
N SER A 102 -8.34 5.88 -7.45
CA SER A 102 -7.56 5.23 -8.52
C SER A 102 -6.22 4.68 -8.02
N GLY A 103 -5.52 5.41 -7.13
CA GLY A 103 -4.30 4.94 -6.48
C GLY A 103 -4.57 3.70 -5.63
N ARG A 104 -5.62 3.72 -4.81
CA ARG A 104 -5.98 2.56 -3.98
C ARG A 104 -6.36 1.33 -4.81
N PHE A 105 -7.14 1.53 -5.88
CA PHE A 105 -7.48 0.45 -6.81
C PHE A 105 -6.22 -0.15 -7.45
N TYR A 106 -5.30 0.69 -7.91
CA TYR A 106 -4.06 0.26 -8.54
C TYR A 106 -3.18 -0.57 -7.60
N GLU A 107 -3.06 -0.18 -6.34
CA GLU A 107 -2.34 -0.94 -5.31
C GLU A 107 -2.95 -2.33 -5.08
N MET A 108 -4.28 -2.41 -4.97
CA MET A 108 -4.98 -3.68 -4.80
C MET A 108 -4.86 -4.57 -6.04
N LEU A 109 -4.92 -3.99 -7.24
CA LEU A 109 -4.73 -4.71 -8.49
C LEU A 109 -3.33 -5.33 -8.56
N LEU A 110 -2.27 -4.53 -8.34
CA LEU A 110 -0.89 -4.99 -8.39
C LEU A 110 -0.58 -6.05 -7.33
N SER A 111 -1.06 -5.86 -6.10
CA SER A 111 -0.84 -6.82 -4.99
C SER A 111 -1.52 -8.16 -5.22
N ASN A 112 -2.57 -8.23 -6.04
CA ASN A 112 -3.20 -9.48 -6.50
C ASN A 112 -2.62 -10.01 -7.81
N GLY A 113 -1.46 -9.50 -8.25
CA GLY A 113 -0.78 -9.94 -9.48
C GLY A 113 -1.38 -9.39 -10.79
N GLY A 114 -2.34 -8.48 -10.70
CA GLY A 114 -2.90 -7.79 -11.86
C GLY A 114 -1.96 -6.71 -12.41
N ARG A 115 -2.32 -6.17 -13.58
CA ARG A 115 -1.63 -5.04 -14.22
C ARG A 115 -2.67 -4.13 -14.85
N LEU A 116 -2.43 -2.82 -14.76
CA LEU A 116 -3.34 -1.83 -15.35
C LEU A 116 -3.16 -1.71 -16.87
N PHE A 117 -1.93 -1.88 -17.34
CA PHE A 117 -1.56 -1.85 -18.75
C PHE A 117 -0.88 -3.17 -19.13
N ASP A 118 -1.14 -3.64 -20.33
CA ASP A 118 -0.42 -4.75 -20.96
C ASP A 118 0.90 -4.26 -21.58
N SER A 119 1.62 -5.17 -22.23
CA SER A 119 2.96 -4.93 -22.78
C SER A 119 2.95 -4.48 -24.24
N HIS A 120 1.86 -3.87 -24.73
CA HIS A 120 1.76 -3.38 -26.10
C HIS A 120 2.62 -2.14 -26.36
#